data_AF-A0A973KSC4-F1
#
_entry.id   AF-A0A973KSC4-F1
#
_cell.length_a   1.000
_cell.length_b   1.000
_cell.length_c   1.000
_cell.angle_alpha   90.00
_cell.angle_beta   90.00
_cell.angle_gamma   90.00
#
_symmetry.space_group_name_H-M   'P 1'
#
loop_
_entity.id
_entity.type
_entity.pdbx_description
1 polymer ?
#
loop_
_entity_poly.entity_id
_entity_poly.type
_entity_poly.pdbx_seq_one_letter_code
_entity_poly.pdbx_strand_id
1 'polypeptide(L)' 'MSRNVWNPLYTLRWDTPDGERTLTGTSRYIHSVAPAVNRSGDTGTAWDIAVIDEDGTDVTGRFFARLDPTA' A
#
# COMPACT_ATOMS: atom_id res chain seq x y z
N MET A 1 -7.86 -3.75 -32.15
CA MET A 1 -8.20 -4.29 -30.82
C MET A 1 -7.38 -3.55 -29.79
N SER A 2 -7.97 -2.55 -29.13
CA SER A 2 -7.30 -1.87 -28.03
C SER A 2 -7.18 -2.85 -26.88
N ARG A 3 -5.94 -3.16 -26.49
CA ARG A 3 -5.65 -3.95 -25.29
C ARG A 3 -6.24 -3.14 -24.13
N ASN A 4 -7.39 -3.54 -23.60
CA ASN A 4 -7.89 -3.01 -22.34
C ASN A 4 -6.80 -3.32 -21.32
N VAL A 5 -5.96 -2.33 -21.03
CA VAL A 5 -4.93 -2.44 -20.01
C VAL A 5 -5.70 -2.44 -18.70
N TRP A 6 -6.11 -3.62 -18.25
CA TRP A 6 -6.56 -3.85 -16.89
C TRP A 6 -5.47 -3.26 -15.99
N ASN A 7 -5.81 -2.17 -15.32
CA ASN A 7 -4.91 -1.51 -14.40
C ASN A 7 -5.41 -1.88 -13.00
N PRO A 8 -4.93 -3.02 -12.45
CA PRO A 8 -5.45 -3.53 -11.19
C PRO A 8 -5.36 -2.46 -10.12
N LEU A 9 -6.45 -2.35 -9.36
CA LEU A 9 -6.53 -1.45 -8.22
C LEU A 9 -6.05 -2.18 -6.98
N TYR A 10 -5.43 -1.42 -6.10
CA TYR A 10 -4.91 -1.87 -4.82
C TYR A 10 -5.37 -0.87 -3.77
N THR A 11 -5.64 -1.36 -2.57
CA THR A 11 -6.01 -0.56 -1.41
C THR A 11 -4.88 -0.61 -0.39
N LEU A 12 -4.27 0.54 -0.12
CA LEU A 12 -3.42 0.75 1.04
C LEU A 12 -4.31 1.06 2.23
N ARG A 13 -4.23 0.24 3.28
CA ARG A 13 -4.94 0.39 4.54
C ARG A 13 -3.93 0.59 5.66
N TRP A 14 -4.22 1.49 6.60
CA TRP A 14 -3.46 1.64 7.83
C TRP A 14 -4.34 2.28 8.91
N ASP A 15 -4.01 2.02 10.16
CA ASP A 15 -4.67 2.65 11.29
C ASP A 15 -3.89 3.85 11.79
N THR A 16 -4.60 4.85 12.29
CA THR A 16 -4.04 6.02 13.00
C THR A 16 -4.78 6.22 14.34
N PRO A 17 -4.33 7.15 15.21
CA PRO A 17 -5.05 7.47 16.45
C PRO A 17 -6.51 7.91 16.25
N ASP A 18 -6.85 8.39 15.05
CA ASP A 18 -8.19 8.83 14.68
C ASP A 18 -9.03 7.72 14.01
N GLY A 19 -8.48 6.52 13.83
CA GLY A 19 -9.12 5.36 13.21
C GLY A 19 -8.50 4.92 11.87
N GLU A 20 -9.17 3.99 11.22
CA GLU A 20 -8.72 3.37 9.96
C GLU A 20 -8.69 4.38 8.80
N ARG A 21 -7.64 4.29 7.99
CA ARG A 21 -7.46 5.04 6.76
C ARG A 21 -7.27 4.08 5.59
N THR A 22 -7.91 4.41 4.48
CA THR A 22 -7.84 3.64 3.24
C THR A 22 -7.53 4.56 2.07
N LEU A 23 -6.67 4.10 1.16
CA LEU A 23 -6.37 4.78 -0.09
C LEU A 23 -6.32 3.75 -1.22
N THR A 24 -7.20 3.89 -2.20
CA THR A 24 -7.29 2.98 -3.35
C THR A 24 -6.68 3.63 -4.58
N GLY A 25 -5.89 2.87 -5.32
CA GLY A 25 -5.38 3.32 -6.61
C GLY A 25 -4.56 2.27 -7.33
N THR A 26 -3.95 2.69 -8.43
CA THR A 26 -3.11 1.80 -9.26
C THR A 26 -1.87 1.33 -8.50
N SER A 27 -1.28 0.20 -8.88
CA SER A 27 -0.01 -0.29 -8.31
C SER A 27 1.07 0.81 -8.26
N ARG A 28 1.25 1.57 -9.36
CA ARG A 28 2.23 2.66 -9.42
C ARG A 28 1.96 3.75 -8.39
N TYR A 29 0.69 4.09 -8.18
CA TYR A 29 0.31 5.10 -7.19
C TYR A 29 0.54 4.59 -5.77
N ILE A 30 0.10 3.37 -5.46
CA ILE A 30 0.34 2.77 -4.13
C ILE A 30 1.84 2.68 -3.83
N HIS A 31 2.68 2.24 -4.78
CA HIS A 31 4.13 2.25 -4.61
C HIS A 31 4.72 3.63 -4.31
N SER A 32 4.09 4.72 -4.77
CA SER A 32 4.56 6.08 -4.52
C SER A 32 4.19 6.59 -3.12
N VAL A 33 3.07 6.15 -2.55
CA VAL A 33 2.55 6.65 -1.26
C VAL A 33 2.85 5.72 -0.09
N ALA A 34 2.86 4.41 -0.32
CA ALA A 34 3.10 3.39 0.70
C ALA A 34 4.38 3.65 1.53
N PRO A 35 5.53 4.07 0.93
CA PRO A 35 6.75 4.34 1.71
C PRO A 35 6.61 5.50 2.70
N ALA A 36 5.75 6.49 2.40
CA ALA A 36 5.48 7.57 3.34
C ALA A 36 4.68 7.07 4.55
N VAL A 37 3.66 6.24 4.31
CA VAL A 37 2.85 5.61 5.37
C VAL A 37 3.69 4.65 6.22
N ASN A 38 4.60 3.88 5.61
CA ASN A 38 5.51 3.00 6.35
C ASN A 38 6.38 3.78 7.34
N ARG A 39 6.95 4.91 6.91
CA ARG A 39 7.76 5.79 7.78
C ARG A 39 6.94 6.43 8.91
N SER A 40 5.63 6.59 8.73
CA SER A 40 4.74 7.02 9.82
C SER A 40 4.66 5.97 10.94
N GLY A 41 4.88 4.69 10.62
CA GLY A 41 5.04 3.61 11.59
C GLY A 41 6.21 3.82 12.55
N ASP A 42 7.35 4.32 12.05
CA ASP A 42 8.53 4.60 12.89
C ASP A 42 8.26 5.68 13.97
N THR A 43 7.31 6.57 13.68
CA THR A 43 6.89 7.64 14.60
C THR A 43 5.68 7.27 15.46
N GLY A 44 5.15 6.05 15.33
CA GLY A 44 3.95 5.60 16.04
C GLY A 44 2.64 6.28 15.59
N THR A 45 2.62 6.88 14.40
CA THR A 45 1.44 7.58 13.86
C THR A 45 0.66 6.76 12.84
N ALA A 46 1.19 5.59 12.44
CA ALA A 46 0.49 4.59 11.66
C ALA A 46 0.81 3.16 12.16
N TRP A 47 -0.14 2.24 12.11
CA TRP A 47 0.08 0.80 12.36
C TRP A 47 -0.87 -0.05 11.50
N ASP A 48 -0.76 -1.38 11.59
CA ASP A 48 -1.55 -2.35 10.82
C ASP A 48 -1.61 -2.06 9.30
N ILE A 49 -0.47 -1.62 8.78
CA ILE A 49 -0.28 -1.21 7.38
C ILE A 49 -0.38 -2.43 6.48
N ALA A 50 -1.33 -2.42 5.55
CA ALA A 50 -1.54 -3.48 4.59
C ALA A 50 -1.80 -2.93 3.17
N VAL A 51 -1.35 -3.65 2.15
CA VAL A 51 -1.78 -3.43 0.76
C VAL A 51 -2.60 -4.62 0.30
N ILE A 52 -3.83 -4.36 -0.09
CA ILE A 52 -4.81 -5.36 -0.51
C ILE A 52 -5.02 -5.23 -2.02
N ASP A 53 -5.01 -6.35 -2.75
CA ASP A 53 -5.34 -6.35 -4.18
C ASP A 53 -6.86 -6.37 -4.43
N GLU A 54 -7.27 -6.35 -5.70
CA GLU A 54 -8.68 -6.33 -6.11
C GLU A 54 -9.47 -7.58 -5.69
N ASP A 55 -8.78 -8.69 -5.42
CA ASP A 55 -9.38 -9.95 -4.94
C ASP A 55 -9.48 -9.99 -3.41
N GLY A 56 -9.03 -8.94 -2.71
CA GLY A 56 -9.01 -8.89 -1.25
C GLY A 56 -7.79 -9.56 -0.62
N THR A 57 -6.76 -9.91 -1.40
CA THR A 57 -5.56 -10.60 -0.91
C THR A 57 -4.56 -9.58 -0.37
N ASP A 58 -3.98 -9.87 0.80
CA ASP A 58 -2.85 -9.11 1.32
C ASP A 58 -1.59 -9.38 0.48
N VAL A 59 -1.09 -8.32 -0.16
CA VAL A 59 0.10 -8.30 -0.99
C VAL A 59 1.15 -7.31 -0.48
N THR A 60 1.06 -6.89 0.79
CA THR A 60 1.93 -5.92 1.48
C THR A 60 3.40 -6.20 1.19
N GLY A 61 3.84 -7.45 1.36
CA GLY A 61 5.23 -7.84 1.13
C GLY A 61 5.76 -7.48 -0.27
N ARG A 62 4.92 -7.47 -1.31
CA ARG A 62 5.33 -7.11 -2.68
C ARG A 62 5.59 -5.62 -2.85
N PHE A 63 4.96 -4.78 -2.03
CA PHE A 63 5.07 -3.33 -2.09
C PHE A 63 6.21 -2.78 -1.24
N PHE A 64 6.48 -3.40 -0.09
CA PHE A 64 7.52 -2.97 0.84
C PHE A 64 8.84 -3.73 0.71
N ALA A 65 8.90 -4.88 0.02
CA ALA A 65 10.16 -5.61 -0.22
C ALA A 65 11.22 -4.83 -1.00
N ARG A 66 10.87 -3.68 -1.60
CA ARG A 66 11.82 -2.79 -2.30
C ARG A 66 12.32 -1.63 -1.42
N LEU A 67 11.90 -1.53 -0.16
CA LEU A 67 12.25 -0.42 0.72
C LEU A 67 13.46 -0.69 1.62
N ASP A 68 13.88 -1.95 1.73
CA ASP A 68 15.17 -2.33 2.32
C ASP A 68 16.18 -2.71 1.23
N PRO A 69 17.05 -1.79 0.78
CA PRO A 69 18.18 -2.13 -0.08
C PRO A 69 19.34 -2.82 0.68
N THR A 70 19.19 -3.08 1.99
CA THR A 70 20.27 -3.56 2.87
C THR A 70 19.92 -4.78 3.74
N ALA A 71 18.77 -5.44 3.50
CA ALA A 71 18.44 -6.72 4.14
C ALA A 71 19.01 -7.91 3.35
#